data_AF-Q5UBE7-F1
#
_entry.id   AF-Q5UBE7-F1
#
_cell.length_a   1.000
_cell.length_b   1.000
_cell.length_c   1.000
_cell.angle_alpha   90.00
_cell.angle_beta   90.00
_cell.angle_gamma   90.00
#
_symmetry.space_group_name_H-M   'P 1'
#
loop_
_entity.id
_entity.type
_entity.pdbx_description
1 polymer ?
#
loop_
_entity_poly.entity_id
_entity_poly.type
_entity_poly.pdbx_seq_one_letter_code
_entity_poly.pdbx_strand_id
1 'polypeptide(L)'
;TQFCSDVKEMLGFSPGWFWRICWVAISPLFLLFIICSFLMSPPQLRLFQYNYPHWSIILGYCIGTSSVICIPIYIIYRLISTPGTLKERIIKSITPETPTEIPCGDIRMNAV
;
A
#
# COMPACT_ATOMS: atom_id res chain seq x y z
N THR A 1 4.06 16.30 4.88
CA THR A 1 3.38 17.01 6.00
C THR A 1 1.86 16.85 5.97
N GLN A 2 1.26 16.54 4.81
CA GLN A 2 -0.18 16.29 4.67
C GLN A 2 -0.74 15.34 5.74
N PHE A 3 -0.16 14.15 5.91
CA PHE A 3 -0.59 13.19 6.93
C PHE A 3 -0.63 13.77 8.36
N CYS A 4 0.34 14.60 8.75
CA CYS A 4 0.33 15.22 10.08
C CYS A 4 -0.72 16.34 10.22
N SER A 5 -1.11 16.95 9.10
CA SER A 5 -2.22 17.91 9.03
C SER A 5 -3.55 17.19 9.14
N ASP A 6 -3.73 16.10 8.38
CA ASP A 6 -4.95 15.27 8.41
C ASP A 6 -5.18 14.69 9.82
N VAL A 7 -4.13 14.17 10.47
CA VAL A 7 -4.21 13.68 11.86
C VAL A 7 -4.58 14.79 12.84
N LYS A 8 -4.07 16.01 12.63
CA LYS A 8 -4.40 17.17 13.46
C LYS A 8 -5.86 17.59 13.28
N GLU A 9 -6.37 17.52 12.05
CA GLU A 9 -7.77 17.81 11.74
C GLU A 9 -8.72 16.78 12.35
N MET A 10 -8.34 15.50 12.33
CA MET A 10 -9.14 14.42 12.93
C MET A 10 -9.16 14.43 14.46
N LEU A 11 -8.04 14.77 15.11
CA LEU A 11 -7.88 14.63 16.56
C LEU A 11 -7.82 15.98 17.32
N GLY A 12 -7.72 17.10 16.62
CA GLY A 12 -7.60 18.44 17.20
C GLY A 12 -6.18 18.81 17.71
N PHE A 13 -5.25 17.86 17.78
CA PHE A 13 -3.85 18.09 18.19
C PHE A 13 -2.86 17.46 17.21
N SER A 14 -1.68 18.06 17.04
CA SER A 14 -0.66 17.51 16.12
C SER A 14 0.11 16.38 16.79
N PRO A 15 0.34 15.24 16.11
CA PRO A 15 1.19 14.18 16.64
C PRO A 15 2.62 14.70 16.84
N GLY A 16 3.19 14.42 18.02
CA GLY A 16 4.53 14.84 18.40
C GLY A 16 5.63 14.28 17.49
N TRP A 17 6.85 14.81 17.61
CA TRP A 17 7.95 14.48 16.69
C TRP A 17 8.36 13.00 16.72
N PHE A 18 8.27 12.35 17.88
CA PHE A 18 8.52 10.91 18.04
C PHE A 18 7.63 10.03 17.13
N TRP A 19 6.34 10.35 17.05
CA TRP A 19 5.39 9.62 16.21
C TRP A 19 5.70 9.78 14.72
N ARG A 20 6.14 10.97 14.30
CA ARG A 20 6.51 11.22 12.91
C ARG A 20 7.73 10.39 12.49
N ILE A 21 8.74 10.30 13.35
CA ILE A 21 9.94 9.48 13.10
C ILE A 21 9.57 8.00 13.06
N CYS A 22 8.68 7.57 13.96
CA CYS A 22 8.20 6.20 13.97
C CYS A 22 7.59 5.81 12.62
N TRP A 23 6.72 6.65 12.05
CA TRP A 23 6.05 6.34 10.79
C TRP A 23 6.95 6.46 9.56
N VAL A 24 7.85 7.45 9.52
CA VAL A 24 8.68 7.70 8.33
C VAL A 24 9.92 6.80 8.27
N ALA A 25 10.51 6.45 9.41
CA ALA A 25 11.78 5.75 9.46
C ALA A 25 11.68 4.37 10.13
N ILE A 26 11.09 4.30 11.33
CA ILE A 26 11.13 3.07 12.14
C ILE A 26 10.26 1.98 11.50
N SER A 27 9.01 2.28 11.14
CA SER A 27 8.10 1.32 10.51
C SER A 27 8.65 0.74 9.20
N PRO A 28 9.09 1.53 8.20
CA PRO A 28 9.62 0.95 6.97
C PRO A 28 10.93 0.17 7.20
N LEU A 29 11.80 0.65 8.10
CA LEU A 29 13.04 -0.06 8.41
C LEU A 29 12.78 -1.41 9.11
N PHE A 30 11.84 -1.43 10.06
CA PHE A 30 11.47 -2.65 10.79
C PHE A 30 10.84 -3.69 9.86
N LEU A 31 9.92 -3.26 8.99
CA LEU A 31 9.33 -4.15 7.99
C LEU A 31 10.38 -4.69 7.01
N LEU A 32 11.26 -3.82 6.51
CA LEU A 32 12.36 -4.22 5.63
C LEU A 32 13.28 -5.23 6.31
N PHE A 33 13.64 -4.99 7.58
CA PHE A 33 14.49 -5.90 8.36
C PHE A 33 13.88 -7.29 8.51
N ILE A 34 12.57 -7.38 8.82
CA ILE A 34 11.87 -8.67 8.94
C ILE A 34 11.86 -9.40 7.60
N ILE A 35 11.53 -8.71 6.51
CA ILE A 35 11.48 -9.31 5.17
C ILE A 35 12.86 -9.81 4.75
N CYS A 36 13.91 -8.99 4.93
CA CYS A 36 15.29 -9.40 4.61
C CYS A 36 15.74 -10.59 5.44
N SER A 37 15.42 -10.62 6.74
CA SER A 37 15.76 -11.75 7.62
C SER A 37 15.06 -13.03 7.19
N PHE A 38 13.77 -12.94 6.83
CA PHE A 38 12.99 -14.08 6.35
C PHE A 38 13.53 -14.64 5.02
N LEU A 39 13.96 -13.77 4.11
CA LEU A 39 14.55 -14.16 2.83
C LEU A 39 15.96 -14.77 2.99
N MET A 40 16.76 -14.26 3.92
CA MET A 40 18.13 -14.77 4.16
C MET A 40 18.12 -16.15 4.84
N SER A 41 17.15 -16.42 5.70
CA SER A 41 17.06 -17.68 6.44
C SER A 41 15.63 -18.21 6.41
N PRO A 42 15.20 -18.80 5.28
CA PRO A 42 13.88 -19.37 5.18
C PRO A 42 13.73 -20.56 6.14
N PRO A 43 12.69 -20.60 6.96
CA PRO A 43 12.52 -21.68 7.93
C PRO A 43 12.34 -23.01 7.21
N GLN A 44 13.07 -24.04 7.65
CA GLN A 44 12.86 -25.40 7.18
C GLN A 44 11.52 -25.92 7.67
N LEU A 45 10.56 -26.11 6.75
CA LEU A 45 9.23 -26.62 7.06
C LEU A 45 9.31 -28.13 7.32
N ARG A 46 9.28 -28.52 8.59
CA ARG A 46 9.16 -29.93 9.02
C ARG A 46 7.88 -30.09 9.82
N LEU A 47 7.06 -31.07 9.44
CA LEU A 47 5.87 -31.43 10.19
C LEU A 47 6.05 -32.85 10.74
N PHE A 48 6.09 -32.98 12.06
CA PHE A 48 6.45 -34.21 12.78
C PHE A 48 7.83 -34.76 12.38
N GLN A 49 7.86 -35.76 11.51
CA GLN A 49 9.06 -36.40 10.95
C GLN A 49 9.09 -36.32 9.41
N TYR A 50 8.17 -35.56 8.81
CA TYR A 50 8.09 -35.38 7.36
C TYR A 50 8.85 -34.12 6.93
N ASN A 51 9.86 -34.32 6.09
CA ASN A 51 10.56 -33.24 5.41
C ASN A 51 9.75 -32.80 4.20
N TYR A 52 9.33 -31.54 4.16
CA TYR A 52 8.63 -31.02 2.99
C TYR A 52 9.56 -31.03 1.76
N PRO A 53 9.09 -31.55 0.62
CA PRO A 53 9.85 -31.53 -0.61
C PRO A 53 10.01 -30.09 -1.12
N HIS A 54 11.05 -29.84 -1.90
CA HIS A 54 11.39 -28.49 -2.36
C HIS A 54 10.27 -27.82 -3.18
N TRP A 55 9.48 -28.60 -3.91
CA TRP A 55 8.36 -28.09 -4.70
C TRP A 55 7.26 -27.45 -3.83
N SER A 56 7.01 -27.98 -2.64
CA SER A 56 6.04 -27.41 -1.70
C SER A 56 6.49 -26.06 -1.13
N ILE A 57 7.80 -25.87 -0.97
CA ILE A 57 8.37 -24.58 -0.54
C ILE A 57 8.16 -23.53 -1.65
N ILE A 58 8.42 -23.91 -2.91
CA ILE A 58 8.18 -23.03 -4.07
C ILE A 58 6.69 -22.66 -4.16
N LEU A 59 5.78 -23.62 -3.98
CA LEU A 59 4.35 -23.33 -3.94
C LEU A 59 3.97 -22.36 -2.81
N GLY A 60 4.56 -22.51 -1.61
CA GLY A 60 4.35 -21.58 -0.50
C GLY A 60 4.75 -20.15 -0.87
N TYR A 61 5.89 -19.97 -1.54
CA TYR A 61 6.31 -18.67 -2.05
C TYR A 61 5.37 -18.14 -3.14
N CYS A 62 4.95 -18.97 -4.09
CA CYS A 62 3.99 -18.57 -5.12
C CYS A 62 2.67 -18.08 -4.51
N ILE A 63 2.16 -18.76 -3.49
CA ILE A 63 0.94 -18.35 -2.78
C ILE A 63 1.18 -17.01 -2.07
N GLY A 64 2.30 -16.86 -1.37
CA GLY A 64 2.64 -15.61 -0.68
C GLY A 64 2.77 -14.42 -1.64
N THR A 65 3.52 -14.58 -2.72
CA THR A 65 3.75 -13.52 -3.71
C THR A 65 2.51 -13.22 -4.58
N SER A 66 1.58 -14.17 -4.71
CA SER A 66 0.33 -13.96 -5.48
C SER A 66 -0.51 -12.80 -4.95
N SER A 67 -0.47 -12.52 -3.64
CA SER A 67 -1.19 -11.38 -3.05
C SER A 67 -0.47 -10.06 -3.32
N VAL A 68 0.87 -10.07 -3.26
CA VAL A 68 1.72 -8.89 -3.44
C VAL A 68 1.77 -8.47 -4.90
N ILE A 69 1.72 -9.40 -5.85
CA ILE A 69 1.79 -9.12 -7.30
C ILE A 69 0.57 -8.36 -7.82
N CYS A 70 -0.55 -8.34 -7.10
CA CYS A 70 -1.72 -7.51 -7.45
C CYS A 70 -1.36 -6.01 -7.51
N ILE A 71 -0.47 -5.54 -6.64
CA ILE A 71 -0.03 -4.14 -6.57
C ILE A 71 0.71 -3.71 -7.86
N PRO A 72 1.80 -4.37 -8.30
CA PRO A 72 2.48 -4.01 -9.54
C PRO A 72 1.61 -4.22 -10.78
N ILE A 73 0.75 -5.24 -10.82
CA ILE A 73 -0.22 -5.42 -11.92
C ILE A 73 -1.11 -4.19 -12.05
N TYR A 74 -1.65 -3.69 -10.93
CA TYR A 74 -2.47 -2.48 -10.94
C TYR A 74 -1.69 -1.24 -11.40
N ILE A 75 -0.43 -1.09 -10.96
CA ILE A 75 0.45 0.00 -11.41
C ILE A 75 0.63 -0.06 -12.93
N ILE A 76 0.93 -1.23 -13.50
CA ILE A 76 1.12 -1.42 -14.94
C ILE A 76 -0.19 -1.15 -15.70
N TYR A 77 -1.32 -1.64 -15.19
CA TYR A 77 -2.63 -1.41 -15.79
C TYR A 77 -2.97 0.09 -15.86
N ARG A 78 -2.82 0.80 -14.74
CA ARG A 78 -3.01 2.26 -14.66
C ARG A 78 -2.04 3.01 -15.58
N LEU A 79 -0.81 2.50 -15.69
CA LEU A 79 0.19 3.04 -16.59
C LEU A 79 -0.32 2.91 -18.04
N ILE A 80 -0.61 1.71 -18.54
CA ILE A 80 -1.02 1.49 -19.93
C ILE A 80 -2.33 2.22 -20.28
N SER A 81 -3.31 2.22 -19.38
CA SER A 81 -4.63 2.78 -19.65
C SER A 81 -4.68 4.31 -19.75
N THR A 82 -3.71 5.04 -19.20
CA THR A 82 -3.71 6.50 -19.18
C THR A 82 -2.92 7.05 -20.37
N PRO A 83 -3.54 7.65 -21.42
CA PRO A 83 -2.78 8.23 -22.52
C PRO A 83 -1.93 9.42 -22.03
N GLY A 84 -0.67 9.53 -22.47
CA GLY A 84 0.24 10.63 -22.09
C GLY A 84 1.72 10.25 -22.00
N THR A 85 2.57 11.22 -21.68
CA THR A 85 4.01 10.97 -21.45
C THR A 85 4.26 10.26 -20.12
N LEU A 86 5.34 9.47 -20.01
CA LEU A 86 5.64 8.70 -18.79
C LEU A 86 5.73 9.60 -17.53
N LYS A 87 6.24 10.82 -17.67
CA LYS A 87 6.37 11.77 -16.56
C LYS A 87 5.02 12.27 -16.07
N GLU A 88 4.14 12.69 -16.99
CA GLU A 88 2.78 13.14 -16.65
C GLU A 88 1.95 12.02 -16.04
N ARG A 89 2.12 10.80 -16.54
CA ARG A 89 1.42 9.61 -16.08
C ARG A 89 1.78 9.24 -14.64
N ILE A 90 3.07 9.31 -14.28
CA ILE A 90 3.53 9.08 -12.90
C ILE A 90 2.98 10.17 -11.98
N ILE A 91 3.09 11.45 -12.37
CA ILE A 91 2.61 12.59 -11.58
C ILE A 91 1.10 12.49 -11.34
N LYS A 92 0.32 12.14 -12.36
CA LYS A 92 -1.12 11.92 -12.23
C LYS A 92 -1.45 10.73 -11.33
N SER A 93 -0.61 9.69 -11.32
CA SER A 93 -0.85 8.50 -10.49
C SER A 93 -0.52 8.68 -9.01
N ILE A 94 0.41 9.58 -8.68
CA ILE A 94 0.78 9.91 -7.28
C ILE A 94 -0.09 11.01 -6.67
N THR A 95 -0.86 11.73 -7.50
CA THR A 95 -1.74 12.80 -7.04
C THR A 95 -3.07 12.18 -6.60
N PRO A 96 -3.54 12.43 -5.36
CA PRO A 96 -4.83 11.95 -4.91
C PRO A 96 -5.97 12.61 -5.70
N GLU A 97 -7.04 11.87 -5.97
CA GLU A 97 -8.25 12.43 -6.56
C GLU A 97 -8.88 13.41 -5.54
N THR A 98 -9.10 14.65 -5.94
CA THR A 98 -9.84 15.61 -5.12
C THR A 98 -11.32 15.21 -5.11
N PRO A 99 -12.02 15.26 -3.97
CA PRO A 99 -13.45 15.00 -3.93
C PRO A 99 -14.17 15.99 -4.86
N THR A 100 -14.83 15.47 -5.89
CA THR A 100 -15.81 16.25 -6.64
C THR A 100 -17.00 16.46 -5.71
N GLU A 101 -17.17 17.66 -5.19
CA GLU A 101 -18.40 18.07 -4.49
C GLU A 101 -19.58 17.77 -5.42
N ILE A 102 -20.36 16.72 -5.12
CA ILE A 102 -21.64 16.49 -5.78
C ILE A 102 -22.55 17.63 -5.27
N PRO A 103 -23.08 18.51 -6.12
CA PRO A 103 -23.96 19.57 -5.64
C PRO A 103 -25.23 18.92 -5.08
N CYS A 104 -25.31 18.83 -3.75
CA CYS A 104 -26.46 18.36 -2.99
C CYS A 104 -27.61 19.39 -3.00
N GLY A 105 -27.72 20.20 -4.07
CA GLY A 105 -28.65 21.32 -4.18
C GLY A 105 -29.85 21.07 -5.09
N ASP A 106 -29.72 20.25 -6.12
CA ASP A 106 -30.70 20.25 -7.23
C ASP A 106 -31.91 19.31 -7.06
N ILE A 107 -31.94 18.45 -6.03
CA ILE A 107 -33.06 17.50 -5.85
C ILE A 107 -34.27 18.14 -5.13
N ARG A 108 -34.10 19.29 -4.46
CA ARG A 108 -35.19 19.93 -3.69
C ARG A 108 -35.97 21.03 -4.43
N MET A 109 -35.59 21.40 -5.66
CA MET A 109 -36.22 22.52 -6.38
C MET A 109 -37.24 22.10 -7.46
N ASN A 110 -37.35 20.81 -7.79
CA ASN A 110 -38.30 20.31 -8.80
C ASN A 110 -39.56 19.63 -8.21
N ALA A 111 -39.84 19.82 -6.92
CA ALA A 111 -41.00 19.25 -6.24
C ALA A 111 -41.92 20.32 -5.61
N VAL A 112 -42.03 21.49 -6.27
CA VAL A 112 -43.05 22.52 -5.97
C VAL A 112 -43.71 22.97 -7.26
#